data_AF-A0A2T2RTT9-F1
#
_entry.id   AF-A0A2T2RTT9-F1
#
_cell.length_a   1.000
_cell.length_b   1.000
_cell.length_c   1.000
_cell.angle_alpha   90.00
_cell.angle_beta   90.00
_cell.angle_gamma   90.00
#
_symmetry.space_group_name_H-M   'P 1'
#
loop_
_entity.id
_entity.type
_entity.pdbx_description
1 polymer ?
#
loop_
_entity_poly.entity_id
_entity_poly.type
_entity_poly.pdbx_seq_one_letter_code
_entity_poly.pdbx_strand_id
1 'polypeptide(L)'
;MLFLPPDSGALEVEEIEQQLPLDIIPQEIRATLGEFVPGFEPNAVEQSVRPRIGALPTTFYEFEGTRKGESVEVAIRADSGRVIINRPNAQQAR
;
A
#
# COMPACT_ATOMS: atom_id res chain seq x y z
N MET A 1 34.15 -13.62 -22.02
CA MET A 1 34.21 -12.88 -20.74
C MET A 1 33.67 -11.50 -21.01
N LEU A 2 32.50 -11.16 -20.47
CA LEU A 2 31.92 -9.83 -20.62
C LEU A 2 32.10 -9.10 -19.29
N PHE A 3 32.91 -8.04 -19.29
CA PHE A 3 33.05 -7.12 -18.17
C PHE A 3 31.87 -6.14 -18.22
N LEU A 4 31.10 -6.04 -17.13
CA LEU A 4 30.13 -4.97 -16.93
C LEU A 4 30.81 -3.80 -16.19
N PRO A 5 30.62 -2.54 -16.62
CA PRO A 5 31.15 -1.36 -15.92
C PRO A 5 30.40 -1.09 -14.59
N PRO A 6 31.01 -0.34 -13.65
CA PRO A 6 30.48 -0.13 -12.29
C PRO A 6 29.23 0.77 -12.19
N ASP A 7 28.73 1.33 -13.30
CA ASP A 7 27.50 2.14 -13.35
C ASP A 7 26.36 1.38 -14.05
N SER A 8 26.12 0.13 -13.65
CA SER A 8 24.86 -0.51 -14.00
C SER A 8 23.79 0.10 -13.10
N GLY A 9 23.14 1.17 -13.58
CA GLY A 9 21.94 1.78 -12.99
C GLY A 9 20.84 0.73 -12.88
N ALA A 10 20.91 -0.08 -11.82
CA ALA A 10 19.86 -1.00 -11.46
C ALA A 10 18.63 -0.14 -11.18
N LEU A 11 17.58 -0.32 -11.98
CA LEU A 11 16.25 0.15 -11.62
C LEU A 11 15.94 -0.48 -10.26
N GLU A 12 16.09 0.29 -9.18
CA GLU A 12 15.61 -0.12 -7.87
C GLU A 12 14.08 -0.16 -7.98
N VAL A 13 13.52 -1.37 -8.01
CA VAL A 13 12.07 -1.56 -7.95
C VAL A 13 11.65 -1.22 -6.53
N GLU A 14 11.11 -0.01 -6.32
CA GLU A 14 10.62 0.45 -5.03
C GLU A 14 9.38 -0.35 -4.59
N GLU A 15 8.46 -0.57 -5.52
CA GLU A 15 7.26 -1.38 -5.31
C GLU A 15 6.70 -1.97 -6.61
N ILE A 16 5.97 -3.08 -6.47
CA ILE A 16 5.17 -3.71 -7.52
C ILE A 16 3.71 -3.62 -7.08
N GLU A 17 2.90 -2.90 -7.84
CA GLU A 17 1.52 -2.58 -7.48
C GLU A 17 0.54 -3.27 -8.40
N GLN A 18 -0.57 -3.70 -7.81
CA GLN A 18 -1.69 -4.27 -8.54
C GLN A 18 -3.01 -3.78 -7.94
N GLN A 19 -3.81 -3.07 -8.74
CA GLN A 19 -5.20 -2.79 -8.40
C GLN A 19 -5.98 -4.10 -8.25
N LEU A 20 -6.65 -4.26 -7.10
CA LEU A 20 -7.54 -5.38 -6.84
C LEU A 20 -9.01 -4.92 -6.79
N PRO A 21 -9.96 -5.77 -7.21
CA PRO A 21 -11.36 -5.65 -6.82
C PRO A 21 -11.54 -5.72 -5.30
N LEU A 22 -12.48 -4.93 -4.76
CA LEU A 22 -12.74 -4.88 -3.30
C LEU A 22 -13.30 -6.20 -2.74
N ASP A 23 -13.95 -7.02 -3.55
CA ASP A 23 -14.54 -8.29 -3.12
C ASP A 23 -13.49 -9.40 -2.92
N ILE A 24 -12.33 -9.30 -3.57
CA ILE A 24 -11.25 -10.30 -3.47
C ILE A 24 -10.23 -10.02 -2.35
N ILE A 25 -10.40 -8.94 -1.59
CA ILE A 25 -9.51 -8.63 -0.46
C ILE A 25 -9.55 -9.78 0.57
N PRO A 26 -8.42 -10.18 1.17
CA PRO A 26 -8.44 -11.18 2.24
C PRO A 26 -9.31 -10.78 3.43
N GLN A 27 -9.96 -11.77 4.07
CA GLN A 27 -10.89 -11.52 5.17
C GLN A 27 -10.20 -10.83 6.35
N GLU A 28 -8.96 -11.21 6.64
CA GLU A 28 -8.15 -10.66 7.73
C GLU A 28 -7.88 -9.16 7.56
N ILE A 29 -7.68 -8.73 6.31
CA ILE A 29 -7.46 -7.32 5.97
C ILE A 29 -8.75 -6.53 6.11
N ARG A 30 -9.89 -7.09 5.64
CA ARG A 30 -11.21 -6.46 5.84
C ARG A 30 -11.56 -6.32 7.32
N ALA A 31 -11.27 -7.34 8.12
CA ALA A 31 -11.49 -7.30 9.56
C ALA A 31 -10.63 -6.22 10.22
N THR A 32 -9.33 -6.15 9.86
CA THR A 32 -8.41 -5.11 10.33
C THR A 32 -8.91 -3.71 9.95
N LEU A 33 -9.36 -3.51 8.71
CA LEU A 33 -9.88 -2.23 8.25
C LEU A 33 -11.12 -1.80 9.06
N GLY A 34 -12.05 -2.72 9.31
CA GLY A 34 -13.25 -2.46 10.09
C GLY A 34 -12.98 -2.17 11.57
N GLU A 35 -11.98 -2.84 12.16
CA GLU A 35 -11.60 -2.66 13.57
C GLU A 35 -10.87 -1.33 13.81
N PHE A 36 -9.86 -1.02 12.99
CA PHE A 36 -8.97 0.11 13.22
C PHE A 36 -9.40 1.40 12.54
N VAL A 37 -10.25 1.32 11.51
CA VAL A 37 -10.71 2.47 10.74
C VAL A 37 -12.24 2.47 10.59
N PRO A 38 -13.00 2.48 11.71
CA PRO A 38 -14.45 2.40 11.66
C PRO A 38 -15.07 3.56 10.86
N GLY A 39 -16.04 3.23 10.01
CA GLY A 39 -16.73 4.20 9.14
C GLY A 39 -15.90 4.68 7.95
N PHE A 40 -14.81 3.98 7.60
CA PHE A 40 -14.12 4.18 6.33
C PHE A 40 -14.85 3.43 5.21
N GLU A 41 -15.03 4.13 4.09
CA GLU A 41 -15.71 3.65 2.90
C GLU A 41 -14.66 3.57 1.77
N PRO A 42 -14.03 2.40 1.57
CA PRO A 42 -13.04 2.22 0.51
C PRO A 42 -13.71 2.25 -0.86
N ASN A 43 -13.07 2.91 -1.83
CA ASN A 43 -13.50 2.96 -3.23
C ASN A 43 -12.49 2.30 -4.18
N ALA A 44 -11.24 2.17 -3.76
CA ALA A 44 -10.17 1.47 -4.47
C ALA A 44 -9.24 0.76 -3.47
N VAL A 45 -8.60 -0.31 -3.94
CA VAL A 45 -7.55 -1.01 -3.19
C VAL A 45 -6.44 -1.50 -4.12
N GLU A 46 -5.21 -1.29 -3.72
CA GLU A 46 -4.03 -1.83 -4.37
C GLU A 46 -3.31 -2.82 -3.46
N GLN A 47 -2.73 -3.84 -4.07
CA GLN A 47 -1.76 -4.70 -3.41
C GLN A 47 -0.36 -4.25 -3.83
N SER A 48 0.41 -3.74 -2.89
CA SER A 48 1.77 -3.26 -3.13
C SER A 48 2.79 -4.22 -2.50
N VAL A 49 3.66 -4.80 -3.33
CA VAL A 49 4.76 -5.68 -2.89
C VAL A 49 6.06 -4.89 -2.93
N ARG A 50 6.63 -4.61 -1.76
CA ARG A 50 7.88 -3.87 -1.57
C ARG A 50 9.05 -4.83 -1.35
N PRO A 51 10.01 -4.93 -2.30
CA PRO A 51 11.22 -5.72 -2.12
C PRO A 51 12.03 -5.23 -0.91
N ARG A 52 12.75 -6.13 -0.23
CA ARG A 52 13.70 -5.76 0.82
C ARG A 52 15.02 -6.50 0.64
N ILE A 53 16.13 -5.78 0.65
CA ILE A 53 17.46 -6.37 0.59
C ILE A 53 17.72 -7.12 1.90
N GLY A 54 17.99 -8.43 1.81
CA GLY A 54 18.29 -9.28 2.98
C GLY A 54 17.08 -9.66 3.85
N ALA A 55 15.85 -9.40 3.40
CA ALA A 55 14.62 -9.78 4.09
C ALA A 55 13.54 -10.24 3.10
N LEU A 56 12.47 -10.86 3.62
CA LEU A 56 11.30 -11.18 2.80
C LEU A 56 10.60 -9.90 2.32
N PRO A 57 10.01 -9.91 1.10
CA PRO A 57 9.24 -8.78 0.62
C PRO A 57 8.07 -8.50 1.56
N THR A 58 7.68 -7.23 1.64
CA THR A 58 6.53 -6.82 2.44
C THR A 58 5.36 -6.52 1.52
N THR A 59 4.20 -7.10 1.84
CA THR A 59 2.95 -6.81 1.12
C THR A 59 2.10 -5.84 1.94
N PHE A 60 1.56 -4.82 1.25
CA PHE A 60 0.56 -3.90 1.77
C PHE A 60 -0.73 -4.03 0.97
N TYR A 61 -1.86 -3.79 1.64
CA TYR A 61 -3.14 -3.46 1.01
C TYR A 61 -3.40 -1.98 1.24
N GLU A 62 -3.34 -1.20 0.18
CA GLU A 62 -3.43 0.26 0.21
C GLU A 62 -4.80 0.67 -0.32
N PHE A 63 -5.59 1.28 0.54
CA PHE A 63 -6.98 1.65 0.29
C PHE A 63 -7.09 3.14 0.11
N GLU A 64 -7.77 3.55 -0.95
CA GLU A 64 -8.32 4.89 -1.07
C GLU A 64 -9.79 4.86 -0.70
N GLY A 65 -10.27 5.95 -0.10
CA GLY A 65 -11.67 6.04 0.26
C GLY A 65 -11.97 7.31 1.04
N THR A 66 -13.13 7.29 1.70
CA THR A 66 -13.57 8.41 2.52
C THR A 66 -13.87 7.98 3.95
N ARG A 67 -13.67 8.89 4.90
CA ARG A 67 -14.10 8.71 6.28
C ARG A 67 -14.64 10.02 6.80
N LYS A 68 -15.92 10.04 7.20
CA LYS A 68 -16.61 11.26 7.65
C LYS A 68 -16.57 12.40 6.62
N GLY A 69 -16.63 12.04 5.33
CA GLY A 69 -16.59 13.00 4.21
C GLY A 69 -15.19 13.52 3.83
N GLU A 70 -14.13 13.09 4.51
CA GLU A 70 -12.74 13.41 4.15
C GLU A 70 -12.11 12.27 3.36
N SER A 71 -11.34 12.59 2.31
CA SER A 71 -10.49 11.61 1.63
C SER A 71 -9.40 11.13 2.57
N VAL A 72 -9.23 9.81 2.64
CA VAL A 72 -8.24 9.15 3.49
C VAL A 72 -7.64 7.99 2.71
N GLU A 73 -6.33 7.82 2.85
CA GLU A 73 -5.60 6.64 2.42
C GLU A 73 -5.28 5.77 3.63
N VAL A 74 -5.48 4.46 3.51
CA VAL A 74 -5.21 3.49 4.56
C VAL A 74 -4.34 2.38 4.00
N ALA A 75 -3.13 2.19 4.53
CA ALA A 75 -2.30 1.04 4.20
C ALA A 75 -2.28 0.02 5.34
N ILE A 76 -2.54 -1.25 5.02
CA ILE A 76 -2.50 -2.36 5.97
C ILE A 76 -1.39 -3.32 5.57
N ARG A 77 -0.42 -3.53 6.46
CA ARG A 77 0.65 -4.51 6.25
C ARG A 77 0.10 -5.93 6.42
N ALA A 78 0.26 -6.76 5.39
CA ALA A 78 -0.40 -8.06 5.32
C ALA A 78 -0.01 -9.05 6.43
N ASP A 79 1.25 -9.01 6.88
CA ASP A 79 1.80 -9.96 7.87
C ASP A 79 1.50 -9.58 9.32
N SER A 80 1.44 -8.27 9.62
CA SER A 80 1.34 -7.77 10.99
C SER A 80 0.02 -7.10 11.31
N GLY A 81 -0.86 -6.88 10.31
CA GLY A 81 -2.07 -6.06 10.48
C GLY A 81 -1.78 -4.61 10.85
N ARG A 82 -0.54 -4.13 10.64
CA ARG A 82 -0.17 -2.75 11.01
C ARG A 82 -0.89 -1.81 10.06
N VAL A 83 -1.67 -0.89 10.65
CA VAL A 83 -2.42 0.13 9.91
C VAL A 83 -1.65 1.44 9.88
N ILE A 84 -1.56 2.04 8.70
CA ILE A 84 -1.02 3.37 8.45
C ILE A 84 -2.16 4.18 7.83
N ILE A 85 -2.44 5.37 8.35
CA ILE A 85 -3.51 6.24 7.85
C ILE A 85 -2.87 7.53 7.38
N ASN A 86 -2.94 7.80 6.08
CA ASN A 86 -2.50 9.05 5.48
C ASN A 86 -3.71 9.91 5.14
N ARG A 87 -3.61 11.21 5.39
CA ARG A 87 -4.55 12.21 4.89
C ARG A 87 -3.82 12.99 3.81
N PRO A 88 -4.36 13.12 2.59
CA PRO A 88 -3.77 14.01 1.61
C PRO A 88 -3.77 15.43 2.20
N ASN A 89 -2.59 15.99 2.44
CA ASN A 89 -2.46 17.36 2.92
C ASN A 89 -3.05 18.30 1.86
N ALA A 90 -3.91 19.24 2.28
CA ALA A 90 -4.47 20.30 1.44
C ALA A 90 -3.42 21.34 0.93
N GLN A 91 -2.15 20.96 0.77
CA GLN A 91 -1.07 21.79 0.25
C GLN A 91 -0.41 21.17 -0.97
N GLN A 92 -1.17 21.07 -2.07
CA GLN A 92 -0.63 21.15 -3.43
C GLN A 92 -1.58 21.97 -4.31
N ALA A 93 -1.87 23.20 -3.88
CA ALA A 93 -2.33 24.25 -4.78
C ALA A 93 -1.22 25.31 -4.79
N ARG A 94 -0.34 25.23 -5.79
CA ARG A 94 0.55 26.32 -6.19
C ARG A 94 0.22 26.70 -7.62
#